data_AF-A0A935JFP5-F1
#
_entry.id   AF-A0A935JFP5-F1
#
_cell.length_a   1.000
_cell.length_b   1.000
_cell.length_c   1.000
_cell.angle_alpha   90.00
_cell.angle_beta   90.00
_cell.angle_gamma   90.00
#
_symmetry.space_group_name_H-M   'P 1'
#
loop_
_entity.id
_entity.type
_entity.pdbx_description
1 polymer ?
#
loop_
_entity_poly.entity_id
_entity_poly.type
_entity_poly.pdbx_seq_one_letter_code
_entity_poly.pdbx_strand_id
1 'polypeptide(L)'
;MKKYYFFTILAVAGMVSAFAQKKINGNIYITHPAITVVEEFGKAFEAGDSAKMASYLTADFKFFDGTSNLNNFGEVGKAQFLSDAASFKNRFDYFKFTNFPGSYPDALEYQKDNKNSEVTVITWNSISGVHKKTGVKIDAAAHYNFTLTSDNKIKRMLEYANSKVFDEIRAGFTTRTNGTIYNHHENINTVRKSMYAFEKGDVDKALSYFADNVKFFDINWPFDSSINKAQAKADWQQFINDYEIIKIEEVGYPDYLQYEIGNGREVLSWWKYFLVRKSDKKKLTVAFHFSDSFNAEGKITSEVSYYGADFFKK
;
A
#
# COMPACT_ATOMS: atom_id res chain seq x y z
N MET A 1 51.80 28.28 -46.11
CA MET A 1 51.72 26.85 -45.76
C MET A 1 52.56 26.59 -44.51
N LYS A 2 51.97 26.60 -43.29
CA LYS A 2 52.63 26.15 -42.03
C LYS A 2 51.72 26.12 -40.79
N LYS A 3 50.45 26.50 -40.89
CA LYS A 3 49.50 26.53 -39.74
C LYS A 3 48.48 25.37 -39.69
N TYR A 4 48.43 24.50 -40.70
CA TYR A 4 47.41 23.45 -40.78
C TYR A 4 47.84 22.06 -40.27
N TYR A 5 49.12 21.86 -39.94
CA TYR A 5 49.61 20.57 -39.43
C TYR A 5 49.55 20.42 -37.91
N PHE A 6 49.39 21.53 -37.17
CA PHE A 6 49.34 21.49 -35.70
C PHE A 6 47.94 21.13 -35.16
N PHE A 7 46.88 21.40 -35.94
CA PHE A 7 45.51 21.09 -35.53
C PHE A 7 45.12 19.62 -35.77
N THR A 8 45.77 18.92 -36.70
CA THR A 8 45.47 17.51 -36.99
C THR A 8 46.10 16.55 -35.99
N ILE A 9 47.24 16.89 -35.38
CA ILE A 9 47.89 16.05 -34.35
C ILE A 9 47.17 16.17 -32.99
N LEU A 10 46.60 17.34 -32.67
CA LEU A 10 45.81 17.51 -31.43
C LEU A 10 44.45 16.78 -31.49
N ALA A 11 43.86 16.66 -32.68
CA ALA A 11 42.57 15.99 -32.86
C ALA A 11 42.65 14.45 -32.74
N VAL A 12 43.80 13.83 -33.07
CA VAL A 12 44.01 12.38 -32.93
C VAL A 12 44.40 11.99 -31.50
N ALA A 13 45.09 12.88 -30.76
CA ALA A 13 45.40 12.64 -29.33
C ALA A 13 44.16 12.76 -28.41
N GLY A 14 43.13 13.49 -28.85
CA GLY A 14 41.87 13.66 -28.11
C GLY A 14 40.88 12.48 -28.21
N MET A 15 41.09 11.53 -29.12
CA MET A 15 40.17 10.40 -29.31
C MET A 15 40.54 9.14 -28.49
N VAL A 16 41.76 9.06 -27.96
CA VAL A 16 42.21 7.89 -27.16
C VAL A 16 41.88 8.01 -25.67
N SER A 17 41.53 9.20 -25.19
CA SER A 17 41.32 9.48 -23.76
C SER A 17 39.88 9.23 -23.26
N ALA A 18 38.92 8.89 -24.12
CA ALA A 18 37.53 8.69 -23.73
C ALA A 18 37.22 7.28 -23.16
N PHE A 19 38.11 6.29 -23.30
CA PHE A 19 37.89 4.93 -22.78
C PHE A 19 38.46 4.69 -21.37
N ALA A 20 39.14 5.68 -20.76
CA ALA A 20 39.79 5.54 -19.46
C ALA A 20 38.87 5.73 -18.23
N GLN A 21 37.55 5.89 -18.40
CA GLN A 21 36.65 6.22 -17.29
C GLN A 21 36.00 5.01 -16.57
N LYS A 22 36.20 3.77 -17.04
CA LYS A 22 35.59 2.59 -16.40
C LYS A 22 36.67 1.67 -15.83
N LYS A 23 36.66 1.46 -14.51
CA LYS A 23 37.49 0.46 -13.83
C LYS A 23 36.64 -0.77 -13.56
N ILE A 24 37.12 -1.93 -14.00
CA ILE A 24 36.52 -3.22 -13.66
C ILE A 24 36.73 -3.45 -12.16
N ASN A 25 35.67 -3.88 -11.47
CA ASN A 25 35.72 -4.23 -10.05
C ASN A 25 35.10 -5.62 -9.84
N GLY A 26 35.66 -6.62 -10.50
CA GLY A 26 35.17 -7.99 -10.41
C GLY A 26 34.28 -8.45 -11.54
N ASN A 27 33.70 -9.63 -11.34
CA ASN A 27 32.86 -10.34 -12.29
C ASN A 27 31.43 -10.49 -11.75
N ILE A 28 30.47 -10.54 -12.67
CA ILE A 28 29.06 -10.85 -12.37
C ILE A 28 28.68 -12.16 -13.07
N TYR A 29 27.98 -13.03 -12.36
CA TYR A 29 27.59 -14.36 -12.85
C TYR A 29 26.11 -14.61 -12.60
N ILE A 30 25.41 -15.06 -13.64
CA ILE A 30 24.03 -15.56 -13.56
C ILE A 30 23.96 -17.04 -13.14
N THR A 31 25.10 -17.76 -13.22
CA THR A 31 25.25 -19.14 -12.77
C THR A 31 26.49 -19.24 -11.89
N HIS A 32 26.31 -19.58 -10.61
CA HIS A 32 27.40 -19.68 -9.65
C HIS A 32 26.99 -20.58 -8.46
N PRO A 33 27.88 -21.42 -7.87
CA PRO A 33 27.54 -22.27 -6.72
C PRO A 33 26.91 -21.52 -5.54
N ALA A 34 27.38 -20.30 -5.27
CA ALA A 34 26.81 -19.42 -4.26
C ALA A 34 25.32 -19.08 -4.49
N ILE A 35 24.87 -18.95 -5.76
CA ILE A 35 23.46 -18.72 -6.08
C ILE A 35 22.63 -19.93 -5.65
N THR A 36 23.09 -21.15 -5.97
CA THR A 36 22.41 -22.38 -5.56
C THR A 36 22.25 -22.46 -4.04
N VAL A 37 23.30 -22.10 -3.28
CA VAL A 37 23.22 -22.04 -1.81
C VAL A 37 22.16 -21.05 -1.34
N VAL A 38 22.08 -19.85 -1.92
CA VAL A 38 21.08 -18.84 -1.56
C VAL A 38 19.66 -19.28 -1.90
N GLU A 39 19.45 -19.92 -3.05
CA GLU A 39 18.14 -20.45 -3.44
C GLU A 39 17.69 -21.59 -2.54
N GLU A 40 18.59 -22.51 -2.18
CA GLU A 40 18.27 -23.60 -1.25
C GLU A 40 18.02 -23.08 0.17
N PHE A 41 18.77 -22.07 0.60
CA PHE A 41 18.52 -21.35 1.85
C PHE A 41 17.12 -20.72 1.85
N GLY A 42 16.72 -20.04 0.77
CA GLY A 42 15.37 -19.48 0.62
C GLY A 42 14.26 -20.53 0.68
N LYS A 43 14.46 -21.70 0.06
CA LYS A 43 13.53 -22.84 0.17
C LYS A 43 13.42 -23.37 1.60
N ALA A 44 14.54 -23.46 2.31
CA ALA A 44 14.55 -23.86 3.72
C ALA A 44 13.82 -22.83 4.60
N PHE A 45 13.98 -21.54 4.30
CA PHE A 45 13.25 -20.46 4.97
C PHE A 45 11.72 -20.57 4.74
N GLU A 46 11.26 -20.75 3.50
CA GLU A 46 9.83 -20.97 3.19
C GLU A 46 9.27 -22.19 3.97
N ALA A 47 10.07 -23.25 4.08
CA ALA A 47 9.70 -24.47 4.78
C ALA A 47 9.73 -24.33 6.32
N GLY A 48 10.38 -23.28 6.86
CA GLY A 48 10.64 -23.14 8.29
C GLY A 48 11.68 -24.13 8.83
N ASP A 49 12.53 -24.69 7.96
CA ASP A 49 13.55 -25.68 8.31
C ASP A 49 14.81 -25.01 8.86
N SER A 50 14.81 -24.76 10.17
CA SER A 50 15.93 -24.07 10.85
C SER A 50 17.24 -24.84 10.79
N ALA A 51 17.20 -26.18 10.80
CA ALA A 51 18.39 -27.02 10.75
C ALA A 51 19.05 -26.92 9.37
N LYS A 52 18.24 -26.99 8.30
CA LYS A 52 18.73 -26.82 6.94
C LYS A 52 19.23 -25.40 6.70
N MET A 53 18.53 -24.36 7.15
CA MET A 53 19.04 -22.98 7.11
C MET A 53 20.40 -22.88 7.81
N ALA A 54 20.53 -23.40 9.04
CA ALA A 54 21.75 -23.34 9.83
C ALA A 54 22.96 -23.99 9.13
N SER A 55 22.71 -25.04 8.34
CA SER A 55 23.73 -25.77 7.58
C SER A 55 24.41 -24.90 6.51
N TYR A 56 23.75 -23.86 6.00
CA TYR A 56 24.30 -22.95 5.00
C TYR A 56 25.04 -21.75 5.62
N LEU A 57 24.89 -21.52 6.93
CA LEU A 57 25.46 -20.35 7.60
C LEU A 57 26.81 -20.68 8.28
N THR A 58 27.76 -19.75 8.28
CA THR A 58 28.98 -19.86 9.11
C THR A 58 28.65 -19.84 10.60
N ALA A 59 29.61 -20.16 11.47
CA ALA A 59 29.41 -20.12 12.92
C ALA A 59 29.22 -18.68 13.44
N ASP A 60 29.93 -17.73 12.85
CA ASP A 60 29.95 -16.30 13.19
C ASP A 60 28.95 -15.45 12.39
N PHE A 61 27.98 -16.10 11.72
CA PHE A 61 27.01 -15.42 10.84
C PHE A 61 26.32 -14.22 11.50
N LYS A 62 26.14 -13.15 10.70
CA LYS A 62 25.40 -11.94 11.06
C LYS A 62 24.36 -11.55 10.03
N PHE A 63 23.15 -11.26 10.51
CA PHE A 63 22.10 -10.60 9.76
C PHE A 63 22.10 -9.10 10.07
N PHE A 64 21.74 -8.26 9.08
CA PHE A 64 21.62 -6.83 9.21
C PHE A 64 20.33 -6.33 8.54
N ASP A 65 19.66 -5.37 9.18
CA ASP A 65 18.55 -4.61 8.61
C ASP A 65 19.10 -3.33 7.98
N GLY A 66 19.13 -3.31 6.65
CA GLY A 66 19.63 -2.17 5.86
C GLY A 66 18.76 -0.92 5.94
N THR A 67 17.60 -0.99 6.60
CA THR A 67 16.72 0.16 6.88
C THR A 67 16.80 0.63 8.34
N SER A 68 17.61 -0.04 9.17
CA SER A 68 17.76 0.27 10.58
C SER A 68 18.53 1.57 10.81
N ASN A 69 18.05 2.37 11.77
CA ASN A 69 18.75 3.57 12.28
C ASN A 69 19.55 3.29 13.56
N LEU A 70 19.71 2.01 13.95
CA LEU A 70 20.48 1.64 15.13
C LEU A 70 21.99 1.73 14.83
N ASN A 71 22.80 2.03 15.85
CA ASN A 71 24.26 2.16 15.70
C ASN A 71 24.95 0.86 15.23
N ASN A 72 24.33 -0.30 15.46
CA ASN A 72 24.80 -1.59 14.98
C ASN A 72 24.09 -2.06 13.69
N PHE A 73 23.35 -1.17 13.01
CA PHE A 73 22.60 -1.48 11.78
C PHE A 73 21.62 -2.65 11.94
N GLY A 74 21.01 -2.77 13.13
CA GLY A 74 20.06 -3.85 13.41
C GLY A 74 20.69 -5.24 13.38
N GLU A 75 21.97 -5.37 13.75
CA GLU A 75 22.69 -6.64 13.76
C GLU A 75 21.96 -7.71 14.60
N VAL A 76 21.75 -8.88 14.00
CA VAL A 76 21.21 -10.08 14.66
C VAL A 76 22.16 -11.26 14.46
N GLY A 77 22.46 -11.98 15.54
CA GLY A 77 23.30 -13.19 15.49
C GLY A 77 22.56 -14.43 15.01
N LYS A 78 23.32 -15.44 14.56
CA LYS A 78 22.82 -16.70 14.00
C LYS A 78 21.65 -17.35 14.76
N ALA A 79 21.77 -17.53 16.08
CA ALA A 79 20.75 -18.23 16.86
C ALA A 79 19.40 -17.50 16.84
N GLN A 80 19.42 -16.18 17.06
CA GLN A 80 18.22 -15.36 17.03
C GLN A 80 17.62 -15.31 15.62
N PHE A 81 18.44 -15.09 14.60
CA PHE A 81 17.99 -15.08 13.20
C PHE A 81 17.28 -16.37 12.81
N LEU A 82 17.86 -17.54 13.12
CA LEU A 82 17.25 -18.83 12.78
C LEU A 82 15.92 -19.06 13.51
N SER A 83 15.82 -18.65 14.77
CA SER A 83 14.58 -18.71 15.55
C SER A 83 13.49 -17.84 14.92
N ASP A 84 13.83 -16.59 14.60
CA ASP A 84 12.90 -15.63 14.00
C ASP A 84 12.47 -16.10 12.61
N ALA A 85 13.40 -16.52 11.77
CA ALA A 85 13.13 -17.01 10.42
C ALA A 85 12.22 -18.24 10.43
N ALA A 86 12.53 -19.25 11.25
CA ALA A 86 11.71 -20.46 11.34
C ALA A 86 10.28 -20.19 11.84
N SER A 87 10.10 -19.15 12.66
CA SER A 87 8.78 -18.77 13.17
C SER A 87 7.82 -18.28 12.08
N PHE A 88 8.31 -17.78 10.93
CA PHE A 88 7.45 -17.25 9.86
C PHE A 88 6.44 -18.29 9.37
N LYS A 89 6.90 -19.52 9.10
CA LYS A 89 6.06 -20.63 8.67
C LYS A 89 4.89 -20.89 9.62
N ASN A 90 5.11 -20.67 10.92
CA ASN A 90 4.11 -20.92 11.94
C ASN A 90 3.23 -19.70 12.23
N ARG A 91 3.74 -18.47 12.05
CA ARG A 91 3.03 -17.22 12.33
C ARG A 91 2.15 -16.74 11.18
N PHE A 92 2.40 -17.20 9.96
CA PHE A 92 1.67 -16.76 8.77
C PHE A 92 0.96 -17.93 8.08
N ASP A 93 -0.31 -17.74 7.75
CA ASP A 93 -1.00 -18.56 6.76
C ASP A 93 -0.50 -18.20 5.37
N TYR A 94 -0.46 -19.21 4.48
CA TYR A 94 -0.03 -19.06 3.09
C TYR A 94 1.37 -18.46 2.92
N PHE A 95 2.26 -18.66 3.90
CA PHE A 95 3.61 -18.13 3.84
C PHE A 95 4.35 -18.61 2.58
N LYS A 96 4.89 -17.65 1.83
CA LYS A 96 5.69 -17.87 0.63
C LYS A 96 6.90 -16.95 0.62
N PHE A 97 8.00 -17.52 0.14
CA PHE A 97 9.25 -16.80 -0.09
C PHE A 97 9.79 -17.24 -1.45
N THR A 98 9.52 -16.43 -2.48
CA THR A 98 9.85 -16.78 -3.87
C THR A 98 10.70 -15.69 -4.49
N ASN A 99 11.35 -15.97 -5.62
CA ASN A 99 12.02 -14.92 -6.39
C ASN A 99 10.97 -13.89 -6.84
N PHE A 100 11.35 -12.61 -6.82
CA PHE A 100 10.48 -11.56 -7.34
C PHE A 100 10.36 -11.72 -8.87
N PRO A 101 9.15 -11.61 -9.46
CA PRO A 101 8.98 -11.78 -10.90
C PRO A 101 9.90 -10.89 -11.72
N GLY A 102 10.61 -11.47 -12.69
CA GLY A 102 11.57 -10.75 -13.53
C GLY A 102 12.90 -10.42 -12.85
N SER A 103 13.13 -10.89 -11.62
CA SER A 103 14.43 -10.84 -10.95
C SER A 103 15.10 -12.21 -10.93
N TYR A 104 16.42 -12.20 -10.95
CA TYR A 104 17.26 -13.38 -10.79
C TYR A 104 18.41 -13.05 -9.82
N PRO A 105 18.91 -14.02 -9.06
CA PRO A 105 20.08 -13.81 -8.23
C PRO A 105 21.31 -13.61 -9.11
N ASP A 106 22.13 -12.62 -8.80
CA ASP A 106 23.43 -12.42 -9.43
C ASP A 106 24.54 -12.64 -8.40
N ALA A 107 25.57 -13.39 -8.76
CA ALA A 107 26.78 -13.53 -7.96
C ALA A 107 27.86 -12.54 -8.42
N LEU A 108 28.45 -11.85 -7.46
CA LEU A 108 29.47 -10.83 -7.66
C LEU A 108 30.76 -11.24 -6.95
N GLU A 109 31.82 -11.36 -7.72
CA GLU A 109 33.17 -11.59 -7.25
C GLU A 109 33.95 -10.28 -7.33
N TYR A 110 33.87 -9.45 -6.29
CA TYR A 110 34.60 -8.18 -6.27
C TYR A 110 36.11 -8.40 -6.26
N GLN A 111 36.84 -7.52 -6.96
CA GLN A 111 38.31 -7.48 -6.91
C GLN A 111 38.80 -6.57 -5.78
N LYS A 112 38.14 -5.43 -5.59
CA LYS A 112 38.49 -4.46 -4.57
C LYS A 112 38.12 -5.00 -3.18
N ASP A 113 39.09 -4.95 -2.26
CA ASP A 113 38.92 -5.26 -0.83
C ASP A 113 38.45 -6.71 -0.53
N ASN A 114 38.52 -7.62 -1.50
CA ASN A 114 38.10 -9.02 -1.37
C ASN A 114 39.27 -9.99 -1.15
N LYS A 115 39.96 -9.85 -0.01
CA LYS A 115 41.16 -10.66 0.30
C LYS A 115 40.86 -12.15 0.57
N ASN A 116 39.60 -12.49 0.84
CA ASN A 116 39.17 -13.83 1.24
C ASN A 116 38.46 -14.59 0.11
N SER A 117 38.43 -14.04 -1.11
CA SER A 117 37.71 -14.61 -2.25
C SER A 117 36.23 -14.88 -1.93
N GLU A 118 35.60 -13.93 -1.25
CA GLU A 118 34.18 -13.97 -0.91
C GLU A 118 33.32 -13.64 -2.12
N VAL A 119 32.13 -14.21 -2.16
CA VAL A 119 31.14 -13.98 -3.21
C VAL A 119 29.94 -13.28 -2.61
N THR A 120 29.49 -12.21 -3.25
CA THR A 120 28.23 -11.56 -2.87
C THR A 120 27.13 -11.99 -3.82
N VAL A 121 26.05 -12.57 -3.31
CA VAL A 121 24.84 -12.84 -4.09
C VAL A 121 23.81 -11.77 -3.78
N ILE A 122 23.33 -11.08 -4.80
CA ILE A 122 22.24 -10.12 -4.70
C ILE A 122 20.98 -10.74 -5.27
N THR A 123 19.84 -10.54 -4.61
CA THR A 123 18.55 -11.07 -5.09
C THR A 123 17.38 -10.21 -4.63
N TRP A 124 16.28 -10.32 -5.35
CA TRP A 124 14.97 -9.80 -4.96
C TRP A 124 14.01 -10.95 -4.74
N ASN A 125 13.31 -10.94 -3.61
CA ASN A 125 12.34 -11.96 -3.27
C ASN A 125 10.99 -11.32 -2.96
N SER A 126 9.92 -12.02 -3.30
CA SER A 126 8.57 -11.73 -2.82
C SER A 126 8.34 -12.50 -1.53
N ILE A 127 7.91 -11.79 -0.50
CA ILE A 127 7.45 -12.36 0.77
C ILE A 127 5.95 -12.15 0.84
N SER A 128 5.20 -13.23 1.00
CA SER A 128 3.76 -13.14 1.16
C SER A 128 3.20 -14.08 2.23
N GLY A 129 2.04 -13.71 2.78
CA GLY A 129 1.35 -14.46 3.82
C GLY A 129 0.36 -13.59 4.60
N VAL A 130 -0.43 -14.22 5.47
CA VAL A 130 -1.37 -13.53 6.35
C VAL A 130 -1.03 -13.87 7.80
N HIS A 131 -0.73 -12.87 8.62
CA HIS A 131 -0.36 -13.11 10.00
C HIS A 131 -1.56 -13.69 10.78
N LYS A 132 -1.40 -14.90 11.32
CA LYS A 132 -2.50 -15.70 11.88
C LYS A 132 -3.29 -15.02 13.00
N LYS A 133 -2.63 -14.18 13.79
CA LYS A 133 -3.26 -13.53 14.96
C LYS A 133 -3.90 -12.19 14.64
N THR A 134 -3.31 -11.40 13.76
CA THR A 134 -3.75 -10.02 13.50
C THR A 134 -4.44 -9.85 12.15
N GLY A 135 -4.37 -10.84 11.26
CA GLY A 135 -4.93 -10.76 9.90
C GLY A 135 -4.15 -9.84 8.95
N VAL A 136 -3.06 -9.20 9.42
CA VAL A 136 -2.23 -8.32 8.60
C VAL A 136 -1.56 -9.13 7.50
N LYS A 137 -1.77 -8.70 6.25
CA LYS A 137 -1.19 -9.33 5.06
C LYS A 137 0.22 -8.77 4.81
N ILE A 138 1.18 -9.67 4.61
CA ILE A 138 2.44 -9.35 3.93
C ILE A 138 2.32 -9.75 2.46
N ASP A 139 2.70 -8.83 1.59
CA ASP A 139 2.69 -8.97 0.13
C ASP A 139 3.65 -7.91 -0.42
N ALA A 140 4.94 -8.18 -0.25
CA ALA A 140 5.98 -7.19 -0.46
C ALA A 140 7.25 -7.81 -1.04
N ALA A 141 7.99 -7.01 -1.80
CA ALA A 141 9.34 -7.35 -2.21
C ALA A 141 10.35 -7.02 -1.10
N ALA A 142 11.40 -7.82 -1.02
CA ALA A 142 12.59 -7.55 -0.22
C ALA A 142 13.85 -7.77 -1.07
N HIS A 143 14.85 -6.95 -0.84
CA HIS A 143 16.17 -7.07 -1.46
C HIS A 143 17.15 -7.66 -0.46
N TYR A 144 17.95 -8.63 -0.90
CA TYR A 144 18.93 -9.30 -0.08
C TYR A 144 20.31 -9.24 -0.69
N ASN A 145 21.31 -9.02 0.16
CA ASN A 145 22.73 -9.19 -0.13
C ASN A 145 23.27 -10.29 0.78
N PHE A 146 23.64 -11.42 0.21
CA PHE A 146 24.31 -12.51 0.92
C PHE A 146 25.81 -12.46 0.64
N THR A 147 26.65 -12.49 1.66
CA THR A 147 28.09 -12.69 1.47
C THR A 147 28.46 -14.09 1.89
N LEU A 148 29.04 -14.83 0.96
CA LEU A 148 29.47 -16.20 1.13
C LEU A 148 30.99 -16.28 1.16
N THR A 149 31.48 -17.18 2.01
CA THR A 149 32.88 -17.61 2.03
C THR A 149 33.24 -18.42 0.78
N SER A 150 34.53 -18.65 0.55
CA SER A 150 35.02 -19.45 -0.59
C SER A 150 34.56 -20.92 -0.57
N ASP A 151 34.17 -21.46 0.60
CA ASP A 151 33.53 -22.77 0.75
C ASP A 151 31.98 -22.72 0.64
N ASN A 152 31.43 -21.60 0.14
CA ASN A 152 30.00 -21.36 -0.08
C ASN A 152 29.14 -21.44 1.21
N LYS A 153 29.63 -20.91 2.33
CA LYS A 153 28.83 -20.67 3.53
C LYS A 153 28.46 -19.19 3.64
N ILE A 154 27.19 -18.91 3.92
CA ILE A 154 26.70 -17.56 4.13
C ILE A 154 27.23 -17.06 5.47
N LYS A 155 28.08 -16.03 5.45
CA LYS A 155 28.58 -15.38 6.67
C LYS A 155 27.84 -14.09 7.00
N ARG A 156 27.21 -13.46 6.00
CA ARG A 156 26.46 -12.22 6.18
C ARG A 156 25.21 -12.21 5.33
N MET A 157 24.13 -11.69 5.88
CA MET A 157 22.90 -11.34 5.17
C MET A 157 22.53 -9.90 5.49
N LEU A 158 22.25 -9.09 4.47
CA LEU A 158 21.75 -7.73 4.61
C LEU A 158 20.43 -7.62 3.85
N GLU A 159 19.36 -7.27 4.57
CA GLU A 159 18.00 -7.15 4.04
C GLU A 159 17.59 -5.69 3.89
N TYR A 160 16.90 -5.38 2.80
CA TYR A 160 16.09 -4.17 2.66
C TYR A 160 14.64 -4.59 2.38
N ALA A 161 13.77 -4.45 3.38
CA ALA A 161 12.38 -4.88 3.32
C ALA A 161 11.42 -3.81 3.85
N ASN A 162 10.12 -4.01 3.62
CA ASN A 162 9.08 -3.10 4.12
C ASN A 162 8.76 -3.40 5.59
N SER A 163 9.39 -2.66 6.51
CA SER A 163 9.18 -2.79 7.96
C SER A 163 7.76 -2.43 8.42
N LYS A 164 7.03 -1.58 7.69
CA LYS A 164 5.69 -1.11 8.09
C LYS A 164 4.68 -2.24 8.28
N VAL A 165 4.81 -3.33 7.52
CA VAL A 165 3.93 -4.50 7.67
C VAL A 165 4.14 -5.17 9.02
N PHE A 166 5.39 -5.28 9.47
CA PHE A 166 5.71 -5.84 10.78
C PHE A 166 5.34 -4.88 11.92
N ASP A 167 5.41 -3.58 11.69
CA ASP A 167 4.93 -2.57 12.64
C ASP A 167 3.41 -2.70 12.85
N GLU A 168 2.65 -2.86 11.76
CA GLU A 168 1.20 -3.06 11.82
C GLU A 168 0.83 -4.39 12.51
N ILE A 169 1.59 -5.46 12.28
CA ILE A 169 1.43 -6.71 13.03
C ILE A 169 1.61 -6.45 14.54
N ARG A 170 2.63 -5.69 14.94
CA ARG A 170 2.86 -5.39 16.37
C ARG A 170 1.74 -4.51 16.93
N ALA A 171 1.29 -3.52 16.18
CA ALA A 171 0.19 -2.64 16.57
C ALA A 171 -1.12 -3.43 16.78
N GLY A 172 -1.40 -4.43 15.95
CA GLY A 172 -2.60 -5.28 16.04
C GLY A 172 -2.72 -6.13 17.31
N PHE A 173 -1.70 -6.17 18.16
CA PHE A 173 -1.78 -6.82 19.48
C PHE A 173 -2.28 -5.90 20.60
N THR A 174 -2.46 -4.61 20.32
CA THR A 174 -2.87 -3.62 21.32
C THR A 174 -4.22 -3.01 20.95
N THR A 175 -5.16 -2.98 21.89
CA THR A 175 -6.41 -2.25 21.73
C THR A 175 -6.15 -0.74 21.79
N ARG A 176 -6.71 -0.01 20.84
CA ARG A 176 -6.56 1.44 20.71
C ARG A 176 -7.90 2.08 20.31
N THR A 177 -8.18 3.29 20.80
CA THR A 177 -9.25 4.15 20.29
C THR A 177 -8.77 4.98 19.09
N ASN A 178 -9.70 5.38 18.22
CA ASN A 178 -9.41 6.28 17.10
C ASN A 178 -10.47 7.37 17.02
N GLY A 179 -10.60 8.16 18.09
CA GLY A 179 -11.61 9.22 18.16
C GLY A 179 -12.85 8.87 18.97
N THR A 180 -13.85 9.75 18.82
CA THR A 180 -15.13 9.70 19.55
C THR A 180 -16.28 9.53 18.57
N ILE A 181 -17.28 8.73 18.95
CA ILE A 181 -18.51 8.53 18.18
C ILE A 181 -19.65 9.23 18.92
N TYR A 182 -20.43 10.02 18.20
CA TYR A 182 -21.60 10.74 18.74
C TYR A 182 -22.87 10.30 18.00
N ASN A 183 -23.94 10.04 18.74
CA ASN A 183 -25.28 9.78 18.18
C ASN A 183 -26.16 11.05 18.12
N HIS A 184 -25.72 12.16 18.73
CA HIS A 184 -26.35 13.48 18.67
C HIS A 184 -25.25 14.53 18.52
N HIS A 185 -25.25 15.21 17.38
CA HIS A 185 -24.25 16.23 17.04
C HIS A 185 -24.81 17.19 15.99
N GLU A 186 -24.29 18.42 15.92
CA GLU A 186 -24.77 19.42 14.95
C GLU A 186 -24.56 18.97 13.49
N ASN A 187 -23.47 18.27 13.21
CA ASN A 187 -23.23 17.71 11.87
C ASN A 187 -24.24 16.63 11.47
N ILE A 188 -24.74 15.84 12.42
CA ILE A 188 -25.86 14.91 12.16
C ILE A 188 -27.12 15.69 11.78
N ASN A 189 -27.39 16.79 12.49
CA ASN A 189 -28.50 17.68 12.16
C ASN A 189 -28.32 18.31 10.77
N THR A 190 -27.09 18.61 10.35
CA THR A 190 -26.78 19.10 9.00
C THR A 190 -27.15 18.07 7.93
N VAL A 191 -26.74 16.80 8.08
CA VAL A 191 -27.13 15.72 7.14
C VAL A 191 -28.64 15.57 7.06
N ARG A 192 -29.34 15.48 8.20
CA ARG A 192 -30.81 15.39 8.25
C ARG A 192 -31.48 16.56 7.53
N LYS A 193 -31.03 17.79 7.79
CA LYS A 193 -31.59 18.99 7.15
C LYS A 193 -31.39 18.97 5.64
N SER A 194 -30.24 18.51 5.15
CA SER A 194 -29.99 18.37 3.73
C SER A 194 -30.89 17.30 3.10
N MET A 195 -30.93 16.11 3.71
CA MET A 195 -31.73 14.98 3.24
C MET A 195 -33.22 15.31 3.16
N TYR A 196 -33.79 15.94 4.19
CA TYR A 196 -35.20 16.30 4.19
C TYR A 196 -35.51 17.51 3.32
N ALA A 197 -34.57 18.42 3.08
CA ALA A 197 -34.75 19.44 2.04
C ALA A 197 -34.84 18.80 0.65
N PHE A 198 -33.98 17.82 0.37
CA PHE A 198 -34.02 17.04 -0.87
C PHE A 198 -35.32 16.23 -1.00
N GLU A 199 -35.81 15.59 0.07
CA GLU A 199 -37.12 14.92 0.08
C GLU A 199 -38.26 15.86 -0.36
N LYS A 200 -38.21 17.14 0.07
CA LYS A 200 -39.20 18.16 -0.31
C LYS A 200 -38.96 18.78 -1.68
N GLY A 201 -37.98 18.30 -2.44
CA GLY A 201 -37.64 18.81 -3.76
C GLY A 201 -36.87 20.15 -3.74
N ASP A 202 -36.44 20.62 -2.57
CA ASP A 202 -35.66 21.85 -2.42
C ASP A 202 -34.16 21.54 -2.55
N VAL A 203 -33.73 21.30 -3.80
CA VAL A 203 -32.35 20.96 -4.15
C VAL A 203 -31.37 22.06 -3.73
N ASP A 204 -31.77 23.33 -3.86
CA ASP A 204 -30.92 24.47 -3.48
C ASP A 204 -30.69 24.53 -1.97
N LYS A 205 -31.74 24.31 -1.18
CA LYS A 205 -31.61 24.22 0.27
C LYS A 205 -30.78 23.01 0.69
N ALA A 206 -30.99 21.85 0.06
CA ALA A 206 -30.20 20.65 0.34
C ALA A 206 -28.69 20.91 0.10
N LEU A 207 -28.35 21.50 -1.05
CA LEU A 207 -26.97 21.82 -1.42
C LEU A 207 -26.36 22.98 -0.61
N SER A 208 -27.17 23.80 0.08
CA SER A 208 -26.67 24.89 0.94
C SER A 208 -25.87 24.39 2.16
N TYR A 209 -26.03 23.12 2.54
CA TYR A 209 -25.31 22.48 3.63
C TYR A 209 -23.91 21.99 3.26
N PHE A 210 -23.61 21.94 1.96
CA PHE A 210 -22.31 21.55 1.43
C PHE A 210 -21.42 22.76 1.21
N ALA A 211 -20.11 22.57 1.33
CA ALA A 211 -19.10 23.54 0.93
C ALA A 211 -19.17 23.82 -0.59
N ASP A 212 -18.57 24.91 -1.06
CA ASP A 212 -18.61 25.25 -2.49
C ASP A 212 -17.71 24.36 -3.34
N ASN A 213 -16.60 23.90 -2.75
CA ASN A 213 -15.64 22.99 -3.38
C ASN A 213 -15.94 21.50 -3.10
N VAL A 214 -17.15 21.17 -2.65
CA VAL A 214 -17.57 19.80 -2.33
C VAL A 214 -17.35 18.83 -3.51
N LYS A 215 -16.98 17.60 -3.19
CA LYS A 215 -16.90 16.47 -4.12
C LYS A 215 -17.93 15.39 -3.80
N PHE A 216 -18.69 14.97 -4.81
CA PHE A 216 -19.64 13.86 -4.69
C PHE A 216 -19.09 12.62 -5.38
N PHE A 217 -19.17 11.49 -4.70
CA PHE A 217 -18.74 10.18 -5.17
C PHE A 217 -19.91 9.19 -5.13
N ASP A 218 -19.84 8.18 -5.99
CA ASP A 218 -20.83 7.12 -6.08
C ASP A 218 -20.10 5.79 -6.29
N ILE A 219 -20.46 4.77 -5.51
CA ILE A 219 -19.83 3.44 -5.62
C ILE A 219 -20.07 2.75 -6.97
N ASN A 220 -21.03 3.25 -7.74
CA ASN A 220 -21.38 2.74 -9.06
C ASN A 220 -20.56 3.40 -10.20
N TRP A 221 -19.67 4.35 -9.88
CA TRP A 221 -18.76 5.00 -10.83
C TRP A 221 -17.36 4.37 -10.81
N PRO A 222 -16.51 4.63 -11.84
CA PRO A 222 -15.11 4.26 -11.78
C PRO A 222 -14.45 4.82 -10.51
N PHE A 223 -13.57 4.04 -9.90
CA PHE A 223 -12.86 4.42 -8.68
C PHE A 223 -12.21 5.81 -8.83
N ASP A 224 -12.31 6.62 -7.77
CA ASP A 224 -11.79 8.00 -7.70
C ASP A 224 -12.45 9.02 -8.66
N SER A 225 -13.56 8.65 -9.32
CA SER A 225 -14.37 9.60 -10.08
C SER A 225 -15.30 10.38 -9.17
N SER A 226 -15.38 11.70 -9.39
CA SER A 226 -16.30 12.58 -8.65
C SER A 226 -16.92 13.64 -9.54
N ILE A 227 -18.03 14.18 -9.07
CA ILE A 227 -18.66 15.37 -9.65
C ILE A 227 -18.60 16.54 -8.67
N ASN A 228 -18.72 17.76 -9.21
CA ASN A 228 -18.80 18.98 -8.41
C ASN A 228 -20.26 19.33 -8.05
N LYS A 229 -20.43 20.34 -7.21
CA LYS A 229 -21.74 20.83 -6.74
C LYS A 229 -22.73 21.21 -7.84
N ALA A 230 -22.26 21.79 -8.94
CA ALA A 230 -23.13 22.20 -10.06
C ALA A 230 -23.65 20.99 -10.84
N GLN A 231 -22.78 19.99 -11.06
CA GLN A 231 -23.17 18.72 -11.67
C GLN A 231 -24.14 17.97 -10.76
N ALA A 232 -23.84 17.86 -9.47
CA ALA A 232 -24.72 17.23 -8.49
C ALA A 232 -26.11 17.90 -8.46
N LYS A 233 -26.17 19.23 -8.53
CA LYS A 233 -27.44 19.95 -8.65
C LYS A 233 -28.25 19.50 -9.87
N ALA A 234 -27.61 19.38 -11.04
CA ALA A 234 -28.29 18.93 -12.25
C ALA A 234 -28.79 17.49 -12.12
N ASP A 235 -27.97 16.60 -11.56
CA ASP A 235 -28.32 15.18 -11.36
C ASP A 235 -29.47 15.01 -10.36
N TRP A 236 -29.43 15.75 -9.24
CA TRP A 236 -30.47 15.74 -8.22
C TRP A 236 -31.79 16.30 -8.76
N GLN A 237 -31.72 17.36 -9.57
CA GLN A 237 -32.88 17.91 -10.26
C GLN A 237 -33.46 16.90 -11.26
N GLN A 238 -32.60 16.19 -11.99
CA GLN A 238 -33.03 15.13 -12.91
C GLN A 238 -33.67 13.97 -12.16
N PHE A 239 -33.13 13.58 -11.01
CA PHE A 239 -33.70 12.54 -10.16
C PHE A 239 -35.13 12.88 -9.74
N ILE A 240 -35.39 14.09 -9.23
CA ILE A 240 -36.75 14.51 -8.86
C ILE A 240 -37.67 14.73 -10.06
N ASN A 241 -37.11 14.89 -11.27
CA ASN A 241 -37.90 14.89 -12.50
C ASN A 241 -38.32 13.47 -12.90
N ASP A 242 -37.44 12.47 -12.71
CA ASP A 242 -37.69 11.07 -13.08
C ASP A 242 -38.49 10.29 -12.03
N TYR A 243 -38.40 10.68 -10.76
CA TYR A 243 -39.02 10.00 -9.63
C TYR A 243 -39.86 10.96 -8.80
N GLU A 244 -41.02 10.49 -8.37
CA GLU A 244 -41.74 11.09 -7.25
C GLU A 244 -41.19 10.51 -5.96
N ILE A 245 -40.71 11.36 -5.06
CA ILE A 245 -40.25 10.97 -3.73
C ILE A 245 -41.47 10.96 -2.81
N ILE A 246 -41.89 9.78 -2.35
CA ILE A 246 -43.03 9.62 -1.44
C ILE A 246 -42.60 9.96 -0.01
N LYS A 247 -41.45 9.43 0.42
CA LYS A 247 -40.78 9.76 1.68
C LYS A 247 -39.33 9.26 1.65
N ILE A 248 -38.49 9.87 2.47
CA ILE A 248 -37.18 9.33 2.82
C ILE A 248 -37.20 9.02 4.31
N GLU A 249 -36.94 7.77 4.67
CA GLU A 249 -36.98 7.30 6.06
C GLU A 249 -35.57 7.09 6.60
N GLU A 250 -35.25 7.72 7.72
CA GLU A 250 -34.01 7.45 8.47
C GLU A 250 -34.05 6.04 9.04
N VAL A 251 -32.97 5.26 8.84
CA VAL A 251 -32.84 3.91 9.37
C VAL A 251 -31.89 3.94 10.56
N GLY A 252 -32.42 3.74 11.77
CA GLY A 252 -31.65 3.88 13.00
C GLY A 252 -31.38 5.35 13.31
N TYR A 253 -30.12 5.69 13.58
CA TYR A 253 -29.66 7.07 13.71
C TYR A 253 -28.28 7.22 13.03
N PRO A 254 -27.96 8.38 12.44
CA PRO A 254 -26.63 8.63 11.92
C PRO A 254 -25.60 8.69 13.05
N ASP A 255 -24.39 8.18 12.80
CA ASP A 255 -23.25 8.28 13.70
C ASP A 255 -22.28 9.35 13.19
N TYR A 256 -21.87 10.25 14.08
CA TYR A 256 -20.79 11.20 13.81
C TYR A 256 -19.48 10.69 14.39
N LEU A 257 -18.51 10.43 13.52
CA LEU A 257 -17.16 9.96 13.83
C LEU A 257 -16.21 11.15 13.83
N GLN A 258 -15.66 11.48 14.99
CA GLN A 258 -14.61 12.48 15.13
C GLN A 258 -13.28 11.77 15.41
N TYR A 259 -12.44 11.64 14.39
CA TYR A 259 -11.19 10.89 14.44
C TYR A 259 -10.06 11.65 15.14
N GLU A 260 -9.25 10.95 15.93
CA GLU A 260 -8.00 11.47 16.49
C GLU A 260 -6.94 11.73 15.41
N ILE A 261 -6.73 10.74 14.53
CA ILE A 261 -5.76 10.87 13.43
C ILE A 261 -6.35 11.77 12.35
N GLY A 262 -5.56 12.77 11.94
CA GLY A 262 -5.91 13.67 10.84
C GLY A 262 -7.07 14.62 11.14
N ASN A 263 -7.62 14.61 12.37
CA ASN A 263 -8.78 15.42 12.77
C ASN A 263 -9.98 15.23 11.81
N GLY A 264 -10.18 13.99 11.34
CA GLY A 264 -11.26 13.64 10.43
C GLY A 264 -12.63 13.78 11.09
N ARG A 265 -13.64 14.16 10.30
CA ARG A 265 -15.01 14.39 10.74
C ARG A 265 -15.96 13.77 9.74
N GLU A 266 -16.67 12.72 10.12
CA GLU A 266 -17.53 11.97 9.20
C GLU A 266 -18.92 11.74 9.81
N VAL A 267 -19.99 11.91 9.06
CA VAL A 267 -21.30 11.38 9.42
C VAL A 267 -21.61 10.17 8.55
N LEU A 268 -21.90 9.04 9.20
CA LEU A 268 -22.40 7.83 8.56
C LEU A 268 -23.91 7.78 8.74
N SER A 269 -24.67 7.73 7.64
CA SER A 269 -26.13 7.75 7.70
C SER A 269 -26.77 6.70 6.81
N TRP A 270 -27.92 6.15 7.23
CA TRP A 270 -28.68 5.14 6.50
C TRP A 270 -30.11 5.61 6.24
N TRP A 271 -30.58 5.41 5.01
CA TRP A 271 -31.87 5.93 4.55
C TRP A 271 -32.60 4.91 3.67
N LYS A 272 -33.94 4.95 3.69
CA LYS A 272 -34.79 4.25 2.73
C LYS A 272 -35.59 5.24 1.92
N TYR A 273 -35.41 5.20 0.62
CA TYR A 273 -36.11 6.05 -0.32
C TYR A 273 -37.31 5.29 -0.84
N PHE A 274 -38.50 5.85 -0.64
CA PHE A 274 -39.74 5.33 -1.19
C PHE A 274 -40.12 6.18 -2.41
N LEU A 275 -40.06 5.58 -3.59
CA LEU A 275 -40.13 6.31 -4.85
C LEU A 275 -41.21 5.73 -5.76
N VAL A 276 -41.75 6.58 -6.63
CA VAL A 276 -42.52 6.16 -7.81
C VAL A 276 -41.80 6.68 -9.05
N ARG A 277 -41.34 5.76 -9.90
CA ARG A 277 -40.75 6.13 -11.19
C ARG A 277 -41.82 6.68 -12.11
N LYS A 278 -41.64 7.89 -12.62
CA LYS A 278 -42.72 8.59 -13.33
C LYS A 278 -43.04 7.99 -14.69
N SER A 279 -42.04 7.39 -15.36
CA SER A 279 -42.17 6.85 -16.71
C SER A 279 -43.09 5.63 -16.81
N ASP A 280 -43.10 4.77 -15.79
CA ASP A 280 -43.83 3.49 -15.80
C ASP A 280 -44.65 3.24 -14.52
N LYS A 281 -44.67 4.23 -13.60
CA LYS A 281 -45.36 4.17 -12.30
C LYS A 281 -44.87 3.05 -11.38
N LYS A 282 -43.67 2.50 -11.63
CA LYS A 282 -43.07 1.46 -10.79
C LYS A 282 -42.75 2.05 -9.41
N LYS A 283 -43.22 1.37 -8.35
CA LYS A 283 -42.85 1.68 -6.97
C LYS A 283 -41.50 1.05 -6.64
N LEU A 284 -40.61 1.84 -6.04
CA LEU A 284 -39.28 1.40 -5.64
C LEU A 284 -39.07 1.69 -4.16
N THR A 285 -38.35 0.80 -3.49
CA THR A 285 -37.80 1.03 -2.16
C THR A 285 -36.32 0.73 -2.24
N VAL A 286 -35.50 1.76 -2.06
CA VAL A 286 -34.05 1.65 -2.22
C VAL A 286 -33.37 2.09 -0.94
N ALA A 287 -32.47 1.26 -0.43
CA ALA A 287 -31.63 1.60 0.71
C ALA A 287 -30.40 2.38 0.23
N PHE A 288 -30.10 3.45 0.94
CA PHE A 288 -28.91 4.27 0.75
C PHE A 288 -28.12 4.31 2.05
N HIS A 289 -26.80 4.25 1.92
CA HIS A 289 -25.87 4.69 2.95
C HIS A 289 -25.07 5.88 2.40
N PHE A 290 -24.87 6.90 3.22
CA PHE A 290 -24.00 8.03 2.89
C PHE A 290 -22.89 8.17 3.91
N SER A 291 -21.72 8.52 3.42
CA SER A 291 -20.56 8.95 4.19
C SER A 291 -20.30 10.42 3.86
N ASP A 292 -20.57 11.31 4.80
CA ASP A 292 -20.42 12.75 4.68
C ASP A 292 -19.23 13.27 5.48
N SER A 293 -18.20 13.78 4.80
CA SER A 293 -17.05 14.40 5.46
C SER A 293 -17.29 15.89 5.71
N PHE A 294 -16.82 16.40 6.86
CA PHE A 294 -17.04 17.78 7.28
C PHE A 294 -15.75 18.57 7.45
N ASN A 295 -15.79 19.86 7.07
CA ASN A 295 -14.79 20.82 7.50
C ASN A 295 -15.03 21.29 8.95
N ALA A 296 -14.14 22.15 9.45
CA ALA A 296 -14.23 22.68 10.81
C ALA A 296 -15.45 23.61 11.02
N GLU A 297 -15.98 24.17 9.93
CA GLU A 297 -17.14 25.06 9.93
C GLU A 297 -18.49 24.31 9.87
N GLY A 298 -18.48 22.97 9.86
CA GLY A 298 -19.70 22.16 9.83
C GLY A 298 -20.38 22.08 8.45
N LYS A 299 -19.64 22.36 7.37
CA LYS A 299 -20.08 22.14 5.99
C LYS A 299 -19.57 20.79 5.47
N ILE A 300 -20.41 20.12 4.68
CA ILE A 300 -20.04 18.86 4.02
C ILE A 300 -19.06 19.16 2.89
N THR A 301 -17.87 18.56 2.92
CA THR A 301 -16.80 18.71 1.92
C THR A 301 -16.73 17.55 0.94
N SER A 302 -17.26 16.39 1.33
CA SER A 302 -17.46 15.27 0.42
C SER A 302 -18.61 14.40 0.87
N GLU A 303 -19.31 13.80 -0.08
CA GLU A 303 -20.35 12.80 0.15
C GLU A 303 -20.05 11.59 -0.74
N VAL A 304 -20.07 10.39 -0.15
CA VAL A 304 -19.99 9.12 -0.88
C VAL A 304 -21.32 8.40 -0.73
N SER A 305 -21.95 8.09 -1.86
CA SER A 305 -23.24 7.39 -1.90
C SER A 305 -23.06 5.89 -2.15
N TYR A 306 -23.68 5.09 -1.29
CA TYR A 306 -23.67 3.63 -1.32
C TYR A 306 -25.09 3.10 -1.52
N TYR A 307 -25.38 2.56 -2.70
CA TYR A 307 -26.67 1.97 -3.05
C TYR A 307 -26.52 1.06 -4.27
N GLY A 308 -27.50 0.18 -4.49
CA GLY A 308 -27.54 -0.64 -5.71
C GLY A 308 -28.14 0.12 -6.89
N ALA A 309 -27.32 0.55 -7.87
CA ALA A 309 -27.83 1.25 -9.04
C ALA A 309 -28.83 0.42 -9.88
N ASP A 310 -28.77 -0.91 -9.78
CA ASP A 310 -29.67 -1.83 -10.48
C ASP A 310 -31.16 -1.63 -10.16
N PHE A 311 -31.49 -1.07 -8.99
CA PHE A 311 -32.87 -0.73 -8.65
C PHE A 311 -33.50 0.33 -9.58
N PHE A 312 -32.66 1.13 -10.24
CA PHE A 312 -33.08 2.24 -11.09
C PHE A 312 -33.11 1.89 -12.59
N LYS A 313 -32.60 0.72 -12.98
CA LYS A 313 -32.64 0.26 -14.38
C LYS A 313 -34.09 0.15 -14.87
N LYS A 314 -34.33 0.61 -16.10
CA LYS A 314 -35.64 0.54 -16.75
C LYS A 314 -35.93 -0.89 -17.19
#